data_AF-A0A3D2PXF6-F1
#
_entry.id   AF-A0A3D2PXF6-F1
#
_cell.length_a   1.000
_cell.length_b   1.000
_cell.length_c   1.000
_cell.angle_alpha   90.00
_cell.angle_beta   90.00
_cell.angle_gamma   90.00
#
_symmetry.space_group_name_H-M   'P 1'
#
loop_
_entity.id
_entity.type
_entity.pdbx_description
1 polymer ?
#
loop_
_entity_poly.entity_id
_entity_poly.type
_entity_poly.pdbx_seq_one_letter_code
_entity_poly.pdbx_strand_id
1 'polypeptide(L)'
;DINYDVAKAREKEVRHDVMSHVYAYGVQCPKAKGIIHLGATSCYVGDNTDIIIMSEALKLVRKKLVNVIAELAKFADKYKNQPTLAFT
;
A
#
# COMPACT_ATOMS: atom_id res chain seq x y z
N ASP A 1 -1.90 -19.66 0.78
CA ASP A 1 -3.17 -19.14 1.31
C ASP A 1 -2.95 -18.70 2.76
N ILE A 2 -3.60 -17.63 3.22
CA ILE A 2 -3.38 -17.05 4.56
C ILE A 2 -4.48 -17.54 5.51
N ASN A 3 -4.09 -18.16 6.62
CA ASN A 3 -5.00 -18.66 7.67
C ASN A 3 -5.44 -17.54 8.65
N TYR A 4 -6.22 -16.57 8.15
CA TYR A 4 -6.62 -15.39 8.93
C TYR A 4 -7.30 -15.69 10.26
N ASP A 5 -8.04 -16.79 10.39
CA ASP A 5 -8.69 -17.14 11.65
C ASP A 5 -7.68 -17.46 12.77
N VAL A 6 -6.55 -18.08 12.42
CA VAL A 6 -5.44 -18.32 13.36
C VAL A 6 -4.77 -17.01 13.76
N ALA A 7 -4.53 -16.11 12.79
CA ALA A 7 -3.96 -14.80 13.06
C ALA A 7 -4.88 -13.97 13.98
N LYS A 8 -6.19 -13.90 13.68
CA LYS A 8 -7.19 -13.17 14.50
C LYS A 8 -7.30 -13.73 15.91
N ALA A 9 -7.32 -15.05 16.07
CA ALA A 9 -7.35 -15.67 17.40
C ALA A 9 -6.09 -15.31 18.19
N ARG A 10 -4.92 -15.42 17.57
CA ARG A 10 -3.64 -15.11 18.21
C ARG A 10 -3.51 -13.63 18.55
N GLU A 11 -3.96 -12.74 17.67
CA GLU A 11 -3.91 -11.28 17.90
C GLU A 11 -4.74 -10.86 19.12
N LYS A 12 -5.89 -11.50 19.37
CA LYS A 12 -6.69 -11.26 20.59
C LYS A 12 -5.92 -11.61 21.87
N GLU A 13 -5.05 -12.62 21.81
CA GLU A 13 -4.22 -13.03 22.94
C GLU A 13 -3.02 -12.09 23.13
N VAL A 14 -2.26 -11.85 22.06
CA VAL A 14 -0.95 -11.17 22.14
C VAL A 14 -1.01 -9.67 21.90
N ARG A 15 -2.15 -9.15 21.42
CA ARG A 15 -2.41 -7.74 21.11
C ARG A 15 -1.38 -7.11 20.18
N HIS A 16 -0.84 -7.92 19.27
CA HIS A 16 0.14 -7.52 18.27
C HIS A 16 -0.09 -8.29 16.97
N ASP A 17 -0.52 -7.58 15.94
CA ASP A 17 -0.83 -8.04 14.59
C ASP A 17 0.36 -8.73 13.87
N VAL A 18 1.54 -8.12 13.84
CA VAL A 18 2.72 -8.72 13.19
C VAL A 18 3.07 -10.05 13.85
N MET A 19 3.07 -10.10 15.18
CA MET A 19 3.39 -11.34 15.90
C MET A 19 2.29 -12.39 15.75
N SER A 20 1.03 -11.99 15.56
CA SER A 20 -0.06 -12.91 15.24
C SER A 20 0.12 -13.55 13.87
N HIS A 21 0.55 -12.77 12.86
CA HIS A 21 0.84 -13.25 11.52
C HIS A 21 2.14 -14.08 11.46
N VAL A 22 3.20 -13.73 12.21
CA VAL A 22 4.40 -14.57 12.35
C VAL A 22 4.04 -15.94 12.92
N TYR A 23 3.19 -15.98 13.95
CA TYR A 23 2.68 -17.23 14.52
C TYR A 23 1.84 -18.02 13.51
N ALA A 24 0.86 -17.38 12.89
CA ALA A 24 -0.06 -18.02 11.93
C ALA A 24 0.71 -18.61 10.73
N TYR A 25 1.72 -17.89 10.23
CA TYR A 25 2.60 -18.38 9.17
C TYR A 25 3.49 -19.53 9.65
N GLY A 26 4.01 -19.46 10.88
CA GLY A 26 4.73 -20.57 11.51
C GLY A 26 3.90 -21.84 11.68
N VAL A 27 2.58 -21.74 11.87
CA VAL A 27 1.66 -22.90 11.90
C VAL A 27 1.57 -23.56 10.52
N GLN A 28 1.54 -22.78 9.44
CA GLN A 28 1.52 -23.30 8.07
C GLN A 28 2.91 -23.78 7.58
N CYS A 29 3.99 -23.30 8.21
CA CYS A 29 5.36 -23.63 7.84
C CYS A 29 6.18 -24.23 9.00
N PRO A 30 5.86 -25.45 9.49
CA PRO A 30 6.47 -26.02 10.69
C PRO A 30 8.00 -26.10 10.65
N LYS A 31 8.58 -26.43 9.49
CA LYS A 31 10.04 -26.53 9.29
C LYS A 31 10.76 -25.17 9.36
N ALA A 32 10.09 -24.10 8.96
CA ALA A 32 10.67 -22.76 8.90
C ALA A 32 10.37 -21.93 10.17
N LYS A 33 9.41 -22.35 11.00
CA LYS A 33 8.90 -21.59 12.15
C LYS A 33 9.99 -20.98 13.04
N GLY A 34 11.08 -21.70 13.29
CA GLY A 34 12.17 -21.23 14.16
C GLY A 34 13.03 -20.11 13.57
N ILE A 35 12.95 -19.85 12.26
CA ILE A 35 13.75 -18.83 11.56
C ILE A 35 12.89 -17.72 10.92
N ILE A 36 11.56 -17.80 11.02
CA ILE A 36 10.67 -16.73 10.55
C ILE A 36 10.90 -15.49 11.43
N HIS A 37 11.16 -14.35 10.80
CA HIS A 37 11.41 -13.07 11.47
C HIS A 37 12.69 -13.01 12.34
N LEU A 38 13.63 -13.94 12.12
CA LEU A 38 14.88 -14.03 12.86
C LEU A 38 15.71 -12.73 12.74
N GLY A 39 15.95 -12.07 13.87
CA GLY A 39 16.74 -10.84 13.95
C GLY A 39 16.02 -9.58 13.46
N ALA A 40 14.76 -9.68 13.05
CA ALA A 40 13.95 -8.56 12.60
C ALA A 40 13.08 -7.98 13.74
N THR A 41 12.60 -6.77 13.54
CA THR A 41 11.54 -6.13 14.35
C THR A 41 10.27 -6.00 13.52
N SER A 42 9.13 -5.69 14.14
CA SER A 42 7.85 -5.55 13.45
C SER A 42 7.89 -4.59 12.26
N CYS A 43 8.60 -3.46 12.38
CA CYS A 43 8.80 -2.48 11.30
C CYS A 43 9.54 -3.05 10.08
N TYR A 44 10.27 -4.17 10.20
CA TYR A 44 10.84 -4.83 9.03
C TYR A 44 9.76 -5.24 8.03
N VAL A 45 8.62 -5.78 8.50
CA VAL A 45 7.52 -6.14 7.60
C VAL A 45 6.49 -5.03 7.45
N GLY A 46 6.26 -4.22 8.48
CA GLY A 46 5.33 -3.08 8.42
C GLY A 46 5.80 -2.02 7.42
N ASP A 47 6.85 -1.27 7.79
CA ASP A 47 7.33 -0.11 7.03
C ASP A 47 7.76 -0.47 5.60
N ASN A 48 8.44 -1.60 5.40
CA ASN A 48 8.82 -2.01 4.04
C ASN A 48 7.60 -2.35 3.17
N THR A 49 6.56 -2.97 3.75
CA THR A 49 5.32 -3.23 3.02
C THR A 49 4.59 -1.92 2.72
N ASP A 50 4.56 -0.98 3.67
CA ASP A 50 3.98 0.34 3.46
C ASP A 50 4.67 1.10 2.32
N ILE A 51 6.01 1.05 2.25
CA ILE A 51 6.76 1.67 1.14
C ILE A 51 6.38 1.04 -0.21
N ILE A 52 6.21 -0.28 -0.27
CA ILE A 52 5.76 -0.97 -1.49
C ILE A 52 4.35 -0.49 -1.86
N ILE A 53 3.42 -0.47 -0.91
CA ILE A 53 2.04 0.00 -1.13
C ILE A 53 2.03 1.44 -1.62
N MET A 54 2.76 2.33 -0.96
CA MET A 54 2.86 3.75 -1.32
C MET A 54 3.45 3.93 -2.72
N SER A 55 4.48 3.16 -3.08
CA SER A 55 5.09 3.20 -4.41
C SER A 55 4.09 2.81 -5.51
N GLU A 56 3.36 1.71 -5.32
CA GLU A 56 2.33 1.27 -6.27
C GLU A 56 1.16 2.27 -6.35
N ALA A 57 0.71 2.81 -5.22
CA ALA A 57 -0.30 3.85 -5.17
C ALA A 57 0.13 5.10 -5.95
N LEU A 58 1.37 5.56 -5.78
CA LEU A 58 1.90 6.73 -6.49
C LEU A 58 1.99 6.50 -8.01
N LYS A 59 2.31 5.28 -8.47
CA LYS A 59 2.25 4.94 -9.90
C LYS A 59 0.84 5.09 -10.47
N LEU A 60 -0.18 4.65 -9.72
CA LEU A 60 -1.58 4.81 -10.11
C LEU A 60 -2.00 6.29 -10.15
N VAL A 61 -1.64 7.07 -9.13
CA VAL A 61 -1.92 8.51 -9.06
C VAL A 61 -1.25 9.24 -10.24
N ARG A 62 0.03 8.97 -10.50
CA ARG A 62 0.78 9.56 -11.62
C ARG A 62 0.08 9.31 -12.95
N LYS A 63 -0.38 8.09 -13.22
CA LYS A 63 -1.08 7.75 -14.47
C LYS A 63 -2.33 8.61 -14.65
N LYS A 64 -3.14 8.75 -13.60
CA LYS A 64 -4.36 9.57 -13.63
C LYS A 64 -4.03 11.05 -13.79
N LEU A 65 -3.02 11.55 -13.07
CA LEU A 65 -2.61 12.95 -13.13
C LEU A 65 -2.14 13.35 -14.54
N VAL A 66 -1.32 12.53 -15.18
CA VAL A 66 -0.87 12.77 -16.57
C VAL A 66 -2.05 12.85 -17.53
N ASN A 67 -3.06 11.99 -17.37
CA ASN A 67 -4.27 12.05 -18.19
C ASN A 67 -5.06 13.34 -17.97
N VAL A 68 -5.23 13.77 -16.72
CA VAL A 68 -5.92 15.04 -16.41
C VAL A 68 -5.18 16.22 -17.04
N ILE A 69 -3.85 16.27 -16.92
CA ILE A 69 -3.02 17.32 -17.53
C ILE A 69 -3.21 17.29 -19.05
N ALA A 70 -3.19 16.12 -19.68
CA ALA A 70 -3.37 15.98 -21.13
C ALA A 70 -4.75 16.49 -21.60
N GLU A 71 -5.83 16.18 -20.87
CA GLU A 71 -7.17 16.67 -21.21
C GLU A 71 -7.31 18.19 -21.01
N LEU A 72 -6.74 18.74 -19.94
CA LEU A 72 -6.72 20.18 -19.72
C LEU A 72 -5.86 20.92 -20.75
N ALA A 73 -4.73 20.34 -21.17
CA ALA A 73 -3.90 20.90 -22.23
C ALA A 73 -4.64 20.95 -23.57
N LYS A 74 -5.35 19.88 -23.95
CA LYS A 74 -6.22 19.87 -25.14
C LYS A 74 -7.33 20.91 -25.05
N PHE A 75 -7.96 21.05 -23.88
CA PHE A 75 -8.99 22.07 -23.65
C PHE A 75 -8.42 23.48 -23.82
N ALA A 76 -7.28 23.77 -23.20
CA ALA A 76 -6.62 25.07 -23.29
C ALA A 76 -6.24 25.42 -24.74
N ASP A 77 -5.64 24.47 -25.50
CA ASP A 77 -5.27 24.72 -26.90
C ASP A 77 -6.51 24.95 -27.79
N LYS A 78 -7.60 24.19 -27.57
CA LYS A 78 -8.87 24.37 -28.29
C LYS A 78 -9.45 25.77 -28.11
N TYR A 79 -9.38 26.32 -26.89
CA TYR A 79 -9.99 27.61 -26.55
C TYR A 79 -8.99 28.76 -26.44
N LYS A 80 -7.76 28.61 -26.94
CA LYS A 80 -6.68 29.60 -26.78
C LYS A 80 -6.98 31.01 -27.31
N ASN A 81 -7.89 31.13 -28.28
CA ASN A 81 -8.31 32.41 -28.88
C ASN A 81 -9.71 32.85 -28.43
N GLN A 82 -10.32 32.16 -27.47
CA GLN A 82 -11.64 32.52 -26.96
C GLN A 82 -11.49 33.67 -25.94
N PRO A 83 -11.95 34.90 -26.26
CA PRO A 83 -11.97 35.96 -25.27
C PRO A 83 -12.95 35.62 -24.14
N THR A 84 -12.59 35.98 -22.91
CA THR A 84 -13.48 35.90 -21.74
C THR A 84 -13.20 37.06 -20.81
N LEU A 85 -14.22 37.50 -20.07
CA LEU A 85 -14.04 38.48 -19.00
C LEU A 85 -13.25 37.82 -17.85
N ALA A 86 -12.21 38.50 -17.35
CA ALA A 86 -11.47 38.05 -16.19
C ALA A 86 -12.18 38.48 -14.89
N PHE A 87 -12.11 37.64 -13.86
CA PHE A 87 -12.53 37.98 -12.50
C PHE A 87 -11.29 38.14 -11.63
N THR A 88 -11.19 39.27 -10.93
CA THR A 88 -10.09 39.61 -10.01
C THR A 88 -10.57 39.57 -8.59
#